data_AF-A0A7Y2KGZ7-F1
#
_entry.id   AF-A0A7Y2KGZ7-F1
#
_cell.length_a   1.000
_cell.length_b   1.000
_cell.length_c   1.000
_cell.angle_alpha   90.00
_cell.angle_beta   90.00
_cell.angle_gamma   90.00
#
_symmetry.space_group_name_H-M   'P 1'
#
loop_
_entity.id
_entity.type
_entity.pdbx_description
1 polymer ?
#
loop_
_entity_poly.entity_id
_entity_poly.type
_entity_poly.pdbx_seq_one_letter_code
_entity_poly.pdbx_strand_id
1 'polypeptide(L)'
;IAMATGSRVNMVMMGAIAKAAGFFDWKALEDAVREAFGKKYAALMKGNLEAMKRGHDEVKIEEIKADGKYPATPFRREEPKLGYENAPMGGTIYEVGNMRFKDLSTSRTGVIPLLLLDKCTRCGECDITCPDYCFVWERGKDPKTGKDGMVLLGIDYQYCKGCLRCTHICKFGALVPAKEAEQDMEAITVKHKALK
;
A
#
# COMPACT_ATOMS: atom_id res chain seq x y z
N ILE A 1 -6.29 13.98 -0.67
CA ILE A 1 -6.68 14.56 0.65
C ILE A 1 -5.85 13.97 1.79
N ALA A 2 -6.00 12.68 2.11
CA ALA A 2 -5.36 12.05 3.30
C ALA A 2 -3.84 12.32 3.43
N MET A 3 -3.06 12.10 2.36
CA MET A 3 -1.62 12.39 2.35
C MET A 3 -1.30 13.86 2.61
N ALA A 4 -2.07 14.79 2.04
CA ALA A 4 -1.84 16.22 2.14
C ALA A 4 -2.12 16.76 3.56
N THR A 5 -3.06 16.15 4.28
CA THR A 5 -3.42 16.55 5.65
C THR A 5 -2.72 15.73 6.73
N GLY A 6 -1.87 14.76 6.36
CA GLY A 6 -1.24 13.84 7.33
C GLY A 6 -2.23 12.91 8.05
N SER A 7 -3.40 12.67 7.45
CA SER A 7 -4.46 11.80 7.98
C SER A 7 -4.48 10.44 7.28
N ARG A 8 -5.34 9.54 7.76
CA ARG A 8 -5.71 8.30 7.07
C ARG A 8 -6.95 8.49 6.19
N VAL A 9 -7.11 7.60 5.21
CA VAL A 9 -8.20 7.64 4.20
C VAL A 9 -9.57 7.52 4.87
N ASN A 10 -9.69 6.78 5.97
CA ASN A 10 -10.94 6.63 6.70
C ASN A 10 -11.57 7.97 7.13
N MET A 11 -10.78 8.96 7.56
CA MET A 11 -11.30 10.28 7.95
C MET A 11 -11.89 11.01 6.74
N VAL A 12 -11.22 10.91 5.58
CA VAL A 12 -11.73 11.49 4.32
C VAL A 12 -13.04 10.82 3.92
N MET A 13 -13.09 9.48 3.98
CA MET A 13 -14.29 8.71 3.66
C MET A 13 -15.45 9.03 4.59
N MET A 14 -15.19 9.24 5.89
CA MET A 14 -16.21 9.60 6.85
C MET A 14 -16.88 10.94 6.50
N GLY A 15 -16.10 11.94 6.09
CA GLY A 15 -16.66 13.22 5.61
C GLY A 15 -17.51 13.05 4.35
N ALA A 16 -17.01 12.28 3.38
CA ALA A 16 -17.73 12.02 2.13
C ALA A 16 -19.05 11.26 2.37
N ILE A 17 -19.03 10.24 3.24
CA ILE A 17 -20.23 9.49 3.66
C ILE A 17 -21.20 10.41 4.39
N ALA A 18 -20.73 11.26 5.30
CA ALA A 18 -21.59 12.20 6.03
C ALA A 18 -22.35 13.12 5.07
N LYS A 19 -21.65 13.65 4.04
CA LYS A 19 -22.26 14.47 3.00
C LYS A 19 -23.26 13.69 2.15
N ALA A 20 -22.90 12.50 1.70
CA ALA A 20 -23.73 11.66 0.83
C ALA A 20 -24.99 11.15 1.54
N ALA A 21 -24.88 10.84 2.84
CA ALA A 21 -26.00 10.38 3.66
C ALA A 21 -27.01 11.51 3.97
N GLY A 22 -26.56 12.76 4.08
CA GLY A 22 -27.42 13.94 4.22
C GLY A 22 -28.15 14.11 5.55
N PHE A 23 -28.01 13.17 6.50
CA PHE A 23 -28.69 13.22 7.82
C PHE A 23 -27.73 13.46 9.00
N PHE A 24 -26.42 13.52 8.77
CA PHE A 24 -25.45 13.75 9.84
C PHE A 24 -25.32 15.23 10.16
N ASP A 25 -25.47 15.60 11.44
CA ASP A 25 -25.09 16.93 11.91
C ASP A 25 -23.56 17.03 12.00
N TRP A 26 -23.01 18.08 11.37
CA TRP A 26 -21.56 18.26 11.28
C TRP A 26 -20.90 18.44 12.65
N LYS A 27 -21.54 19.22 13.53
CA LYS A 27 -20.99 19.51 14.86
C LYS A 27 -20.97 18.25 15.71
N ALA A 28 -22.05 17.47 15.70
CA ALA A 28 -22.11 16.19 16.38
C ALA A 28 -21.02 15.21 15.88
N LEU A 29 -20.76 15.18 14.56
CA LEU A 29 -19.70 14.36 13.98
C LEU A 29 -18.31 14.82 14.45
N GLU A 30 -18.04 16.12 14.43
CA GLU A 30 -16.79 16.69 14.90
C GLU A 30 -16.55 16.42 16.40
N ASP A 31 -17.57 16.61 17.23
CA ASP A 31 -17.53 16.36 18.67
C ASP A 31 -17.26 14.88 18.96
N ALA A 32 -17.92 13.96 18.24
CA ALA A 32 -17.68 12.52 18.38
C ALA A 32 -16.23 12.12 18.05
N VAL A 33 -15.64 12.72 17.00
CA VAL A 33 -14.23 12.48 16.63
C VAL A 33 -13.29 13.02 17.70
N ARG A 34 -13.57 14.21 18.24
CA ARG A 34 -12.78 14.82 19.33
C ARG A 34 -12.86 13.99 20.61
N GLU A 35 -14.03 13.47 20.94
CA GLU A 35 -14.21 12.60 22.11
C GLU A 35 -13.43 11.29 21.95
N ALA A 36 -13.57 10.62 20.80
CA ALA A 36 -12.93 9.33 20.55
C ALA A 36 -11.39 9.40 20.48
N PHE A 37 -10.85 10.45 19.85
CA PHE A 37 -9.42 10.51 19.51
C PHE A 37 -8.65 11.67 20.13
N GLY A 38 -9.33 12.69 20.66
CA GLY A 38 -8.70 13.94 21.12
C GLY A 38 -7.69 13.75 22.23
N LYS A 39 -7.98 12.86 23.19
CA LYS A 39 -7.06 12.56 24.30
C LYS A 39 -5.89 11.66 23.87
N LYS A 40 -6.17 10.62 23.07
CA LYS A 40 -5.19 9.57 22.73
C LYS A 40 -4.26 9.97 21.57
N TYR A 41 -4.73 10.81 20.65
CA TYR A 41 -4.04 11.17 19.42
C TYR A 41 -4.09 12.67 19.13
N ALA A 42 -3.87 13.49 20.16
CA ALA A 42 -3.94 14.95 20.06
C ALA A 42 -3.12 15.53 18.89
N ALA A 43 -1.91 15.01 18.66
CA ALA A 43 -1.02 15.45 17.57
C ALA A 43 -1.61 15.21 16.16
N LEU A 44 -2.47 14.21 15.99
CA LEU A 44 -3.09 13.86 14.71
C LEU A 44 -4.42 14.57 14.48
N MET A 45 -4.97 15.26 15.50
CA MET A 45 -6.33 15.76 15.43
C MET A 45 -6.54 16.85 14.41
N LYS A 46 -5.56 17.76 14.27
CA LYS A 46 -5.60 18.80 13.25
C LYS A 46 -5.76 18.20 11.86
N GLY A 47 -4.91 17.24 11.50
CA GLY A 47 -4.92 16.59 10.21
C GLY A 47 -6.16 15.73 9.96
N ASN A 48 -6.64 15.02 10.99
CA ASN A 48 -7.84 14.18 10.91
C ASN A 48 -9.11 15.00 10.69
N LEU A 49 -9.28 16.10 11.44
CA LEU A 49 -10.44 16.98 11.28
C LEU A 49 -10.42 17.72 9.95
N GLU A 50 -9.24 18.17 9.50
CA GLU A 50 -9.08 18.75 8.17
C GLU A 50 -9.40 17.74 7.06
N ALA A 51 -8.91 16.50 7.16
CA ALA A 51 -9.24 15.43 6.22
C ALA A 51 -10.74 15.15 6.14
N MET A 52 -11.40 15.07 7.29
CA MET A 52 -12.84 14.86 7.38
C MET A 52 -13.60 16.00 6.71
N LYS A 53 -13.23 17.25 7.01
CA LYS A 53 -13.86 18.43 6.41
C LYS A 53 -13.69 18.46 4.90
N ARG A 54 -12.46 18.25 4.43
CA ARG A 54 -12.18 18.17 2.99
C ARG A 54 -12.92 17.02 2.31
N GLY A 55 -13.04 15.87 2.97
CA GLY A 55 -13.85 14.75 2.47
C GLY A 55 -15.33 15.11 2.31
N HIS A 56 -15.89 15.91 3.22
CA HIS A 56 -17.26 16.40 3.14
C HIS A 56 -17.44 17.51 2.09
N ASP A 57 -16.50 18.45 1.98
CA ASP A 57 -16.63 19.63 1.14
C ASP A 57 -16.22 19.38 -0.32
N GLU A 58 -15.26 18.49 -0.57
CA GLU A 58 -14.70 18.20 -1.91
C GLU A 58 -15.36 16.99 -2.59
N VAL A 59 -16.27 16.26 -1.91
CA VAL A 59 -16.93 15.11 -2.53
C VAL A 59 -17.81 15.57 -3.69
N LYS A 60 -17.68 14.85 -4.81
CA LYS A 60 -18.52 15.02 -5.99
C LYS A 60 -19.52 13.90 -6.05
N ILE A 61 -20.80 14.24 -6.09
CA ILE A 61 -21.90 13.30 -6.27
C ILE A 61 -22.32 13.42 -7.73
N GLU A 62 -22.09 12.36 -8.49
CA GLU A 62 -22.40 12.30 -9.92
C GLU A 62 -23.34 11.12 -10.19
N GLU A 63 -24.37 11.35 -10.98
CA GLU A 63 -25.26 10.30 -11.47
C GLU A 63 -24.74 9.80 -12.83
N ILE A 64 -24.21 8.57 -12.85
CA ILE A 64 -23.71 7.96 -14.07
C ILE A 64 -24.85 7.15 -14.70
N LYS A 65 -25.38 7.66 -15.82
CA LYS A 65 -26.41 6.95 -16.59
C LYS A 65 -25.79 5.76 -17.32
N ALA A 66 -26.51 4.64 -17.35
CA ALA A 66 -26.12 3.49 -18.15
C ALA A 66 -26.19 3.87 -19.64
N ASP A 67 -25.04 3.90 -20.31
CA ASP A 67 -24.90 4.22 -21.73
C ASP A 67 -25.08 2.99 -22.64
N GLY A 68 -25.29 1.81 -22.06
CA GLY A 68 -25.43 0.52 -22.75
C GLY A 68 -24.13 0.01 -23.39
N LYS A 69 -23.01 0.72 -23.23
CA LYS A 69 -21.73 0.38 -23.87
C LYS A 69 -21.08 -0.86 -23.25
N TYR A 70 -21.26 -1.04 -21.95
CA TYR A 70 -20.70 -2.16 -21.19
C TYR A 70 -21.84 -3.01 -20.61
N PRO A 71 -21.78 -4.35 -20.73
CA PRO A 71 -22.78 -5.21 -20.13
C PRO A 71 -22.75 -5.11 -18.61
N ALA A 72 -23.92 -5.22 -17.97
CA ALA A 72 -24.01 -5.27 -16.52
C ALA A 72 -23.23 -6.48 -15.99
N THR A 73 -22.19 -6.21 -15.20
CA THR A 73 -21.43 -7.27 -14.53
C THR A 73 -22.10 -7.53 -13.18
N PRO A 74 -22.58 -8.76 -12.92
CA PRO A 74 -23.16 -9.07 -11.61
C PRO A 74 -22.11 -8.87 -10.52
N PHE A 75 -22.53 -8.32 -9.38
CA PHE A 75 -21.67 -8.22 -8.22
C PHE A 75 -21.22 -9.62 -7.80
N ARG A 76 -19.91 -9.81 -7.68
CA ARG A 76 -19.31 -11.01 -7.13
C ARG A 76 -18.56 -10.62 -5.86
N ARG A 77 -18.90 -11.29 -4.76
CA ARG A 77 -18.08 -11.24 -3.56
C ARG A 77 -16.90 -12.20 -3.75
N GLU A 78 -15.69 -11.71 -3.54
CA GLU A 78 -14.52 -12.59 -3.43
C GLU A 78 -14.65 -13.43 -2.16
N GLU A 79 -14.64 -14.74 -2.31
CA GLU A 79 -14.72 -15.68 -1.20
C GLU A 79 -13.34 -16.29 -0.92
N PRO A 80 -12.95 -16.42 0.35
CA PRO A 80 -11.72 -17.13 0.70
C PRO A 80 -11.76 -18.56 0.17
N LYS A 81 -10.65 -19.02 -0.44
CA LYS A 81 -10.52 -20.41 -0.89
C LYS A 81 -10.71 -21.42 0.25
N LEU A 82 -10.31 -21.04 1.46
CA LEU A 82 -10.54 -21.78 2.70
C LEU A 82 -11.42 -20.93 3.62
N GLY A 83 -12.63 -21.39 3.87
CA GLY A 83 -13.65 -20.76 4.72
C GLY A 83 -14.19 -21.76 5.75
N TYR A 84 -15.30 -21.42 6.39
CA TYR A 84 -15.83 -22.21 7.50
C TYR A 84 -16.23 -23.65 7.09
N GLU A 85 -16.64 -23.87 5.83
CA GLU A 85 -17.11 -25.17 5.33
C GLU A 85 -15.98 -26.13 4.97
N ASN A 86 -14.83 -25.61 4.54
CA ASN A 86 -13.76 -26.41 3.95
C ASN A 86 -12.38 -26.17 4.58
N ALA A 87 -12.30 -25.38 5.66
CA ALA A 87 -11.08 -25.20 6.41
C ALA A 87 -10.66 -26.54 7.05
N PRO A 88 -9.38 -26.91 6.95
CA PRO A 88 -8.89 -28.13 7.57
C PRO A 88 -8.94 -28.07 9.09
N MET A 89 -9.04 -29.26 9.70
CA MET A 89 -9.01 -29.38 11.15
C MET A 89 -7.79 -28.66 11.74
N GLY A 90 -8.03 -27.87 12.79
CA GLY A 90 -7.01 -27.07 13.45
C GLY A 90 -6.47 -25.89 12.64
N GLY A 91 -7.07 -25.54 11.49
CA GLY A 91 -6.59 -24.43 10.65
C GLY A 91 -5.25 -24.72 9.95
N THR A 92 -4.93 -25.99 9.76
CA THR A 92 -3.65 -26.44 9.17
C THR A 92 -3.44 -25.89 7.76
N ILE A 93 -2.25 -25.38 7.43
CA ILE A 93 -1.91 -24.97 6.06
C ILE A 93 -1.12 -26.09 5.39
N TYR A 94 -1.73 -26.84 4.48
CA TYR A 94 -1.07 -27.97 3.80
C TYR A 94 -0.05 -27.52 2.74
N GLU A 95 -0.26 -26.36 2.10
CA GLU A 95 0.66 -25.81 1.10
C GLU A 95 1.67 -24.86 1.76
N VAL A 96 2.81 -25.42 2.16
CA VAL A 96 3.92 -24.62 2.71
C VAL A 96 4.38 -23.59 1.68
N GLY A 97 4.57 -22.34 2.11
CA GLY A 97 5.06 -21.26 1.24
C GLY A 97 3.99 -20.62 0.35
N ASN A 98 2.69 -20.88 0.58
CA ASN A 98 1.60 -20.27 -0.20
C ASN A 98 1.53 -18.72 -0.13
N MET A 99 2.25 -18.09 0.82
CA MET A 99 2.39 -16.64 0.92
C MET A 99 2.96 -16.01 -0.36
N ARG A 100 3.68 -16.78 -1.18
CA ARG A 100 4.14 -16.39 -2.52
C ARG A 100 3.00 -15.93 -3.45
N PHE A 101 1.78 -16.42 -3.26
CA PHE A 101 0.65 -16.02 -4.11
C PHE A 101 -0.08 -14.78 -3.58
N LYS A 102 0.35 -14.23 -2.43
CA LYS A 102 -0.28 -13.06 -1.85
C LYS A 102 0.30 -11.79 -2.47
N ASP A 103 -0.62 -10.91 -2.86
CA ASP A 103 -0.31 -9.52 -3.19
C ASP A 103 -0.59 -8.64 -1.96
N LEU A 104 0.45 -7.97 -1.50
CA LEU A 104 0.46 -7.08 -0.34
C LEU A 104 0.38 -5.61 -0.75
N SER A 105 0.19 -5.33 -2.04
CA SER A 105 0.03 -3.98 -2.59
C SER A 105 -1.02 -3.15 -1.88
N THR A 106 -2.13 -3.78 -1.49
CA THR A 106 -3.24 -3.15 -0.77
C THR A 106 -2.88 -2.63 0.62
N SER A 107 -1.74 -3.05 1.19
CA SER A 107 -1.27 -2.55 2.49
C SER A 107 -0.57 -1.19 2.39
N ARG A 108 -0.24 -0.74 1.18
CA ARG A 108 0.46 0.52 0.96
C ARG A 108 -0.42 1.73 1.23
N THR A 109 0.22 2.85 1.55
CA THR A 109 -0.45 4.12 1.85
C THR A 109 -0.25 5.16 0.75
N GLY A 110 0.04 4.71 -0.47
CA GLY A 110 0.31 5.56 -1.64
C GLY A 110 1.78 5.94 -1.84
N VAL A 111 2.69 5.40 -1.03
CA VAL A 111 4.14 5.64 -1.12
C VAL A 111 4.88 4.31 -1.17
N ILE A 112 5.88 4.23 -2.03
CA ILE A 112 6.76 3.08 -2.22
C ILE A 112 8.24 3.49 -2.13
N PRO A 113 9.14 2.54 -1.83
CA PRO A 113 10.57 2.76 -1.99
C PRO A 113 10.96 2.61 -3.48
N LEU A 114 11.36 3.68 -4.16
CA LEU A 114 11.87 3.62 -5.52
C LEU A 114 13.37 3.32 -5.51
N LEU A 115 13.80 2.30 -6.27
CA LEU A 115 15.19 1.88 -6.40
C LEU A 115 15.89 2.57 -7.58
N LEU A 116 16.98 3.26 -7.30
CA LEU A 116 17.89 3.89 -8.26
C LEU A 116 19.16 3.02 -8.39
N LEU A 117 19.18 2.16 -9.41
CA LEU A 117 20.23 1.15 -9.59
C LEU A 117 21.62 1.74 -9.84
N ASP A 118 21.70 2.92 -10.46
CA ASP A 118 22.93 3.68 -10.68
C ASP A 118 23.64 4.01 -9.36
N LYS A 119 22.87 4.39 -8.33
CA LYS A 119 23.40 4.74 -7.00
C LYS A 119 23.63 3.52 -6.11
N CYS A 120 23.02 2.38 -6.42
CA CYS A 120 23.10 1.19 -5.58
C CYS A 120 24.52 0.60 -5.56
N THR A 121 25.03 0.31 -4.35
CA THR A 121 26.33 -0.36 -4.12
C THR A 121 26.17 -1.85 -3.85
N ARG A 122 24.94 -2.37 -3.84
CA ARG A 122 24.60 -3.79 -3.61
C ARG A 122 25.09 -4.32 -2.25
N CYS A 123 25.08 -3.47 -1.22
CA CYS A 123 25.50 -3.83 0.14
C CYS A 123 24.54 -4.75 0.90
N GLY A 124 23.29 -4.90 0.47
CA GLY A 124 22.31 -5.80 1.11
C GLY A 124 21.60 -5.26 2.35
N GLU A 125 21.94 -4.07 2.86
CA GLU A 125 21.30 -3.51 4.07
C GLU A 125 19.79 -3.29 3.90
N CYS A 126 19.34 -2.98 2.68
CA CYS A 126 17.93 -2.84 2.36
C CYS A 126 17.14 -4.15 2.51
N ASP A 127 17.79 -5.29 2.25
CA ASP A 127 17.20 -6.61 2.32
C ASP A 127 17.14 -7.10 3.77
N ILE A 128 18.22 -6.88 4.54
CA ILE A 128 18.29 -7.18 5.97
C ILE A 128 17.18 -6.45 6.76
N THR A 129 16.88 -5.20 6.39
CA THR A 129 15.82 -4.43 7.07
C THR A 129 14.41 -4.75 6.57
N CYS A 130 14.28 -5.41 5.42
CA CYS A 130 12.99 -5.69 4.81
C CYS A 130 12.31 -6.84 5.57
N PRO A 131 11.15 -6.62 6.21
CA PRO A 131 10.45 -7.68 6.93
C PRO A 131 9.82 -8.73 6.00
N ASP A 132 9.71 -8.42 4.70
CA ASP A 132 9.00 -9.23 3.71
C ASP A 132 9.91 -9.67 2.53
N TYR A 133 11.23 -9.47 2.64
CA TYR A 133 12.24 -9.89 1.65
C TYR A 133 11.87 -9.57 0.19
N CYS A 134 11.45 -8.33 -0.06
CA CYS A 134 10.94 -7.90 -1.36
C CYS A 134 12.02 -7.73 -2.44
N PHE A 135 13.30 -7.79 -2.08
CA PHE A 135 14.39 -7.50 -3.02
C PHE A 135 14.78 -8.75 -3.82
N VAL A 136 14.89 -8.60 -5.14
CA VAL A 136 15.25 -9.69 -6.05
C VAL A 136 16.74 -9.68 -6.31
N TRP A 137 17.43 -10.70 -5.81
CA TRP A 137 18.87 -10.90 -5.97
C TRP A 137 19.15 -12.12 -6.84
N GLU A 138 20.18 -12.01 -7.69
CA GLU A 138 20.66 -13.12 -8.51
C GLU A 138 22.18 -13.23 -8.54
N ARG A 139 22.70 -14.42 -8.79
CA ARG A 139 24.12 -14.60 -9.11
C ARG A 139 24.40 -13.98 -10.47
N GLY A 140 25.44 -13.16 -10.55
CA GLY A 140 25.89 -12.53 -11.79
C GLY A 140 27.19 -11.77 -11.60
N LYS A 141 27.58 -11.02 -12.62
CA LYS A 141 28.72 -10.11 -12.53
C LYS A 141 28.27 -8.75 -12.04
N ASP A 142 28.91 -8.23 -11.00
CA ASP A 142 28.64 -6.87 -10.54
C ASP A 142 29.03 -5.87 -11.65
N PRO A 143 28.10 -5.01 -12.13
CA PRO A 143 28.37 -4.08 -13.22
C PRO A 143 29.46 -3.04 -12.93
N LYS A 144 29.79 -2.78 -11.65
CA LYS A 144 30.77 -1.77 -11.25
C LYS A 144 32.18 -2.37 -11.10
N THR A 145 32.28 -3.62 -10.66
CA THR A 145 33.55 -4.28 -10.34
C THR A 145 33.91 -5.43 -11.29
N GLY A 146 32.96 -5.93 -12.08
CA GLY A 146 33.13 -7.04 -13.02
C GLY A 146 33.29 -8.43 -12.37
N LYS A 147 33.29 -8.50 -11.04
CA LYS A 147 33.47 -9.73 -10.27
C LYS A 147 32.16 -10.50 -10.15
N ASP A 148 32.26 -11.82 -10.07
CA ASP A 148 31.12 -12.67 -9.76
C ASP A 148 30.62 -12.41 -8.33
N GLY A 149 29.31 -12.31 -8.16
CA GLY A 149 28.69 -12.01 -6.88
C GLY A 149 27.16 -12.03 -6.94
N MET A 150 26.52 -11.57 -5.86
CA MET A 150 25.08 -11.35 -5.83
C MET A 150 24.76 -9.95 -6.36
N VAL A 151 23.87 -9.87 -7.34
CA VAL A 151 23.44 -8.65 -8.01
C VAL A 151 21.99 -8.38 -7.66
N LEU A 152 21.71 -7.19 -7.11
CA LEU A 152 20.35 -6.72 -6.93
C LEU A 152 19.77 -6.33 -8.29
N LEU A 153 18.65 -6.95 -8.66
CA LEU A 153 17.92 -6.66 -9.89
C LEU A 153 16.81 -5.63 -9.68
N GLY A 154 16.13 -5.67 -8.54
CA GLY A 154 14.99 -4.79 -8.28
C GLY A 154 14.19 -5.18 -7.05
N ILE A 155 12.95 -4.70 -7.00
CA ILE A 155 11.99 -4.97 -5.94
C ILE A 155 10.78 -5.66 -6.55
N ASP A 156 10.32 -6.76 -5.96
CA ASP A 156 9.02 -7.33 -6.27
C ASP A 156 7.96 -6.60 -5.46
N TYR A 157 7.29 -5.62 -6.08
CA TYR A 157 6.30 -4.80 -5.40
C TYR A 157 5.03 -5.56 -5.01
N GLN A 158 4.85 -6.80 -5.45
CA GLN A 158 3.77 -7.65 -4.93
C GLN A 158 3.92 -7.87 -3.41
N TYR A 159 5.16 -7.98 -2.91
CA TYR A 159 5.38 -8.22 -1.48
C TYR A 159 5.62 -6.92 -0.69
N CYS A 160 5.82 -5.80 -1.38
CA CYS A 160 6.17 -4.55 -0.73
C CYS A 160 4.96 -3.89 -0.07
N LYS A 161 4.94 -3.85 1.27
CA LYS A 161 3.94 -3.13 2.08
C LYS A 161 4.12 -1.61 2.12
N GLY A 162 5.18 -1.07 1.51
CA GLY A 162 5.45 0.38 1.54
C GLY A 162 5.78 0.93 2.92
N CYS A 163 6.45 0.14 3.78
CA CYS A 163 6.87 0.58 5.13
C CYS A 163 8.06 1.55 5.13
N LEU A 164 8.76 1.67 3.99
CA LEU A 164 9.88 2.59 3.73
C LEU A 164 11.13 2.43 4.62
N ARG A 165 11.23 1.40 5.48
CA ARG A 165 12.44 1.13 6.29
C ARG A 165 13.72 1.07 5.45
N CYS A 166 13.63 0.49 4.26
CA CYS A 166 14.74 0.37 3.33
C CYS A 166 15.22 1.74 2.78
N THR A 167 14.37 2.75 2.70
CA THR A 167 14.78 4.13 2.35
C THR A 167 15.56 4.79 3.48
N HIS A 168 15.27 4.45 4.74
CA HIS A 168 15.93 5.05 5.90
C HIS A 168 17.32 4.45 6.13
N ILE A 169 17.51 3.15 5.84
CA ILE A 169 18.81 2.49 6.01
C ILE A 169 19.77 2.77 4.84
N CYS A 170 19.27 3.18 3.67
CA CYS A 170 20.10 3.36 2.49
C CYS A 170 20.99 4.61 2.59
N LYS A 171 22.23 4.43 3.04
CA LYS A 171 23.24 5.51 3.11
C LYS A 171 23.71 6.08 1.77
N PHE A 172 23.35 5.44 0.65
CA PHE A 172 23.81 5.82 -0.69
C PHE A 172 22.75 6.58 -1.50
N GLY A 173 21.55 6.82 -0.94
CA GLY A 173 20.46 7.47 -1.65
C GLY A 173 19.95 6.67 -2.85
N ALA A 174 20.15 5.35 -2.85
CA ALA A 174 19.67 4.44 -3.89
C ALA A 174 18.21 4.02 -3.69
N LEU A 175 17.64 4.24 -2.50
CA LEU A 175 16.23 3.99 -2.19
C LEU A 175 15.60 5.27 -1.70
N VAL A 176 14.60 5.76 -2.43
CA VAL A 176 13.93 7.04 -2.13
C VAL A 176 12.42 6.84 -2.01
N PRO A 177 11.73 7.55 -1.10
CA PRO A 177 10.27 7.54 -1.07
C PRO A 177 9.72 8.15 -2.37
N ALA A 178 8.82 7.45 -3.04
CA ALA A 178 8.12 7.94 -4.23
C ALA A 178 6.62 7.67 -4.12
N LYS A 179 5.80 8.55 -4.69
CA LYS A 179 4.35 8.32 -4.77
C LYS A 179 4.07 7.22 -5.77
N GLU A 180 3.34 6.21 -5.32
CA GLU A 180 3.04 5.02 -6.12
C GLU A 180 2.25 5.36 -7.39
N ALA A 181 1.27 6.25 -7.29
CA ALA A 181 0.43 6.67 -8.43
C ALA A 181 1.19 7.43 -9.54
N GLU A 182 2.43 7.86 -9.27
CA GLU A 182 3.27 8.57 -10.25
C GLU A 182 4.26 7.62 -10.93
N GLN A 183 4.25 6.32 -10.62
CA GLN A 183 5.18 5.33 -11.17
C GLN A 183 4.47 4.33 -12.09
N ASP A 184 5.19 3.87 -13.12
CA ASP A 184 4.80 2.68 -13.88
C ASP A 184 5.21 1.42 -13.09
N MET A 185 4.28 0.91 -12.29
CA MET A 185 4.52 -0.23 -11.39
C MET A 185 4.87 -1.52 -12.15
N GLU A 186 4.38 -1.69 -13.37
CA GLU A 186 4.69 -2.87 -14.19
C GLU A 186 6.12 -2.79 -14.74
N ALA A 187 6.57 -1.59 -15.12
CA ALA A 187 7.92 -1.39 -15.61
C ALA A 187 9.00 -1.52 -14.52
N ILE A 188 8.72 -1.08 -13.29
CA ILE A 188 9.73 -1.05 -12.21
C ILE A 188 9.74 -2.31 -11.34
N THR A 189 8.70 -3.14 -11.39
CA THR A 189 8.64 -4.36 -10.57
C THR A 189 9.51 -5.46 -11.17
N VAL A 190 10.28 -6.13 -10.33
CA VAL A 190 11.08 -7.29 -10.72
C VAL A 190 10.53 -8.51 -10.01
N LYS A 191 10.05 -9.49 -10.77
CA LYS A 191 9.55 -10.76 -10.23
C LYS A 191 10.71 -11.71 -9.94
N HIS A 192 10.66 -12.39 -8.79
CA HIS A 192 11.60 -13.48 -8.54
C HIS A 192 11.45 -14.57 -9.62
N LYS A 193 12.55 -15.12 -10.15
CA LYS A 193 12.51 -16.15 -11.21
C LYS A 193 11.79 -17.43 -10.80
N ALA A 194 11.97 -17.85 -9.55
CA ALA A 194 11.26 -19.00 -9.00
C ALA A 194 9.73 -18.82 -9.08
N LEU A 195 9.28 -17.55 -9.15
CA LEU A 195 7.98 -16.89 -9.40
C LEU A 195 7.15 -17.32 -10.60
N LYS A 196 7.85 -17.55 -11.71
CA LYS A 196 7.27 -17.71 -13.03
C LYS A 196 6.74 -19.12 -13.25
#